data_AF-A0A421JTX7-F1
#
_entry.id   AF-A0A421JTX7-F1
#
_cell.length_a   1.000
_cell.length_b   1.000
_cell.length_c   1.000
_cell.angle_alpha   90.00
_cell.angle_beta   90.00
_cell.angle_gamma   90.00
#
_symmetry.space_group_name_H-M   'P 1'
#
loop_
_entity.id
_entity.type
_entity.pdbx_description
1 polymer ?
#
loop_
_entity_poly.entity_id
_entity_poly.type
_entity_poly.pdbx_seq_one_letter_code
_entity_poly.pdbx_strand_id
1 'polypeptide(L)'
;MTNITEYYSERSKELTQELSNEFKNAAKSIATLYNSSNDSCKTDFTNAAKSVSLLYKKSNNSREMVYNHGYSACLDDLFQVIQQQGDVENWVLTKRAEFIKNQERQETKENHIDKKPIIETKDIPETEEEQVIPKDIQDTISQYNFTFSSDLKPSVHFRPSIPPLSVQHNLNQRTAKRLDKIHRIKPSTTAAEDLQMEKLTLQLKCESSPPKKKKKI
;
A
#
# COMPACT_ATOMS: atom_id res chain seq x y z
N MET A 1 -7.62 -37.45 -13.04
CA MET A 1 -6.68 -36.34 -12.81
C MET A 1 -7.49 -35.05 -12.93
N THR A 2 -7.87 -34.43 -11.82
CA THR A 2 -8.61 -33.16 -11.79
C THR A 2 -7.68 -32.01 -12.22
N ASN A 3 -8.18 -31.11 -13.06
CA ASN A 3 -7.39 -30.00 -13.61
C ASN A 3 -6.99 -29.02 -12.51
N ILE A 4 -5.70 -28.70 -12.42
CA ILE A 4 -5.13 -27.77 -11.44
C ILE A 4 -5.84 -26.40 -11.48
N THR A 5 -6.23 -25.95 -12.66
CA THR A 5 -6.99 -24.71 -12.89
C THR A 5 -8.39 -24.75 -12.26
N GLU A 6 -9.05 -25.90 -12.27
CA GLU A 6 -10.39 -26.07 -11.68
C GLU A 6 -10.33 -25.98 -10.14
N TYR A 7 -9.26 -26.53 -9.55
CA TYR A 7 -8.98 -26.45 -8.11
C TYR A 7 -8.78 -25.00 -7.63
N TYR A 8 -8.00 -24.19 -8.33
CA TYR A 8 -7.78 -22.78 -7.96
C TYR A 8 -9.04 -21.92 -8.11
N SER A 9 -9.83 -22.18 -9.16
CA SER A 9 -11.10 -21.49 -9.38
C SER A 9 -12.08 -21.77 -8.23
N GLU A 10 -12.21 -23.04 -7.82
CA GLU A 10 -13.10 -23.42 -6.73
C GLU A 10 -12.63 -22.85 -5.39
N ARG A 11 -11.32 -22.89 -5.11
CA ARG A 11 -10.75 -22.30 -3.90
C ARG A 11 -10.92 -20.78 -3.83
N SER A 12 -10.87 -20.08 -4.96
CA SER A 12 -11.12 -18.64 -5.03
C SER A 12 -12.58 -18.30 -4.68
N LYS A 13 -13.54 -19.09 -5.16
CA LYS A 13 -14.95 -18.94 -4.79
C LYS A 13 -15.19 -19.20 -3.32
N GLU A 14 -14.60 -20.26 -2.78
CA GLU A 14 -14.69 -20.61 -1.35
C GLU A 14 -14.16 -19.47 -0.48
N LEU A 15 -12.98 -18.93 -0.80
CA LEU A 15 -12.39 -17.80 -0.08
C LEU A 15 -13.27 -16.54 -0.15
N THR A 16 -13.85 -16.27 -1.33
CA THR A 16 -14.75 -15.12 -1.52
C THR A 16 -16.03 -15.29 -0.68
N GLN A 17 -16.55 -16.51 -0.60
CA GLN A 17 -17.73 -16.84 0.20
C GLN A 17 -17.44 -16.73 1.71
N GLU A 18 -16.30 -17.27 2.17
CA GLU A 18 -15.85 -17.14 3.56
C GLU A 18 -15.71 -15.67 3.96
N LEU A 19 -15.02 -14.87 3.14
CA LEU A 19 -14.86 -13.43 3.36
C LEU A 19 -16.22 -12.70 3.43
N SER A 20 -17.15 -13.06 2.54
CA SER A 20 -18.50 -12.48 2.55
C SER A 20 -19.29 -12.84 3.81
N ASN A 21 -19.12 -14.06 4.32
CA ASN A 21 -19.76 -14.50 5.56
C ASN A 21 -19.17 -13.77 6.78
N GLU A 22 -17.85 -13.63 6.84
CA GLU A 22 -17.17 -12.86 7.89
C GLU A 22 -17.64 -11.41 7.90
N PHE A 23 -17.77 -10.78 6.73
CA PHE A 23 -18.28 -9.41 6.63
C PHE A 23 -19.72 -9.30 7.16
N LYS A 24 -20.58 -10.27 6.84
CA LYS A 24 -21.96 -10.31 7.36
C LYS A 24 -21.99 -10.49 8.88
N ASN A 25 -21.15 -11.36 9.43
CA ASN A 25 -21.07 -11.61 10.86
C ASN A 25 -20.55 -10.39 11.64
N ALA A 26 -19.51 -9.74 11.11
CA ALA A 26 -19.01 -8.48 11.64
C ALA A 26 -20.07 -7.39 11.61
N ALA A 27 -20.77 -7.22 10.48
CA ALA A 27 -21.85 -6.23 10.35
C ALA A 27 -22.99 -6.46 11.35
N LYS A 28 -23.40 -7.72 11.56
CA LYS A 28 -24.40 -8.08 12.59
C LYS A 28 -23.90 -7.74 14.00
N SER A 29 -22.66 -8.09 14.32
CA SER A 29 -22.07 -7.82 15.65
C SER A 29 -22.00 -6.31 15.93
N ILE A 30 -21.60 -5.53 14.93
CA ILE A 30 -21.57 -4.07 14.99
C ILE A 30 -22.98 -3.49 15.19
N ALA A 31 -23.98 -3.97 14.47
CA ALA A 31 -25.35 -3.50 14.62
C ALA A 31 -25.90 -3.77 16.03
N THR A 32 -25.61 -4.95 16.59
CA THR A 32 -25.97 -5.29 17.96
C THR A 32 -25.31 -4.34 18.95
N LEU A 33 -24.01 -4.05 18.80
CA LEU A 33 -23.26 -3.13 19.65
C LEU A 33 -23.79 -1.70 19.57
N TYR A 34 -24.09 -1.22 18.36
CA TYR A 34 -24.65 0.12 18.16
C TYR A 34 -26.02 0.26 18.84
N ASN A 35 -26.87 -0.76 18.73
CA ASN A 35 -28.20 -0.76 19.33
C ASN A 35 -28.17 -0.86 20.86
N SER A 36 -27.19 -1.54 21.45
CA SER A 36 -27.01 -1.63 22.89
C SER A 36 -26.24 -0.45 23.50
N SER A 37 -25.70 0.45 22.68
CA SER A 37 -24.87 1.57 23.13
C SER A 37 -25.68 2.82 23.55
N ASN A 38 -25.07 3.63 24.42
CA ASN A 38 -25.62 4.91 24.86
C ASN A 38 -25.46 6.00 23.77
N ASP A 39 -26.21 7.09 23.86
CA ASP A 39 -26.27 8.10 22.79
C ASP A 39 -24.92 8.77 22.47
N SER A 40 -24.05 8.99 23.47
CA SER A 40 -22.68 9.48 23.22
C SER A 40 -21.87 8.50 22.36
N CYS A 41 -21.90 7.22 22.71
CA CYS A 41 -21.20 6.16 21.98
C CYS A 41 -21.72 5.99 20.54
N LYS A 42 -23.02 6.18 20.32
CA LYS A 42 -23.60 6.20 18.96
C LYS A 42 -23.01 7.32 18.11
N THR A 43 -22.85 8.52 18.67
CA THR A 43 -22.26 9.65 17.93
C THR A 43 -20.80 9.37 17.56
N ASP A 44 -20.00 8.86 18.49
CA ASP A 44 -18.61 8.47 18.23
C ASP A 44 -18.53 7.36 17.17
N PHE A 45 -19.42 6.37 17.25
CA PHE A 45 -19.51 5.31 16.26
C PHE A 45 -19.81 5.86 14.86
N THR A 46 -20.77 6.78 14.73
CA THR A 46 -21.06 7.42 13.44
C THR A 46 -19.90 8.26 12.91
N ASN A 47 -19.17 8.95 13.78
CA ASN A 47 -17.99 9.74 13.41
C ASN A 47 -16.83 8.85 12.96
N ALA A 48 -16.61 7.73 13.65
CA ALA A 48 -15.63 6.72 13.25
C ALA A 48 -15.99 6.10 11.89
N ALA A 49 -17.25 5.71 11.69
CA ALA A 49 -17.73 5.15 10.42
C ALA A 49 -17.59 6.14 9.24
N LYS A 50 -17.89 7.42 9.47
CA LYS A 50 -17.65 8.50 8.49
C LYS A 50 -16.16 8.64 8.17
N SER A 51 -15.31 8.64 9.18
CA SER A 51 -13.86 8.76 9.01
C SER A 51 -13.27 7.61 8.20
N VAL A 52 -13.70 6.37 8.46
CA VAL A 52 -13.28 5.18 7.69
C VAL A 52 -13.75 5.27 6.24
N SER A 53 -15.00 5.69 6.03
CA SER A 53 -15.56 5.84 4.68
C SER A 53 -14.83 6.92 3.87
N LEU A 54 -14.49 8.05 4.50
CA LEU A 54 -13.69 9.11 3.91
C LEU A 54 -12.27 8.64 3.59
N LEU A 55 -11.64 7.89 4.49
CA LEU A 55 -10.30 7.33 4.28
C LEU A 55 -10.29 6.36 3.09
N TYR A 56 -11.26 5.46 3.00
CA TYR A 56 -11.38 4.52 1.89
C TYR A 56 -11.54 5.27 0.56
N LYS A 57 -12.45 6.26 0.51
CA LYS A 57 -12.66 7.09 -0.68
C LYS A 57 -11.38 7.87 -1.05
N LYS A 58 -10.70 8.46 -0.07
CA LYS A 58 -9.43 9.19 -0.27
C LYS A 58 -8.34 8.26 -0.79
N SER A 59 -8.20 7.07 -0.22
CA SER A 59 -7.23 6.06 -0.65
C SER A 59 -7.49 5.62 -2.09
N ASN A 60 -8.75 5.35 -2.44
CA ASN A 60 -9.11 4.93 -3.80
C ASN A 60 -8.84 6.05 -4.82
N ASN A 61 -9.22 7.29 -4.51
CA ASN A 61 -8.92 8.45 -5.35
C ASN A 61 -7.41 8.69 -5.48
N SER A 62 -6.66 8.54 -4.38
CA SER A 62 -5.20 8.68 -4.39
C SER A 62 -4.56 7.62 -5.29
N ARG A 63 -5.06 6.38 -5.25
CA ARG A 63 -4.55 5.31 -6.10
C ARG A 63 -4.76 5.62 -7.58
N GLU A 64 -5.96 6.06 -7.95
CA GLU A 64 -6.29 6.48 -9.31
C GLU A 64 -5.41 7.66 -9.77
N MET A 65 -5.21 8.66 -8.91
CA MET A 65 -4.33 9.79 -9.20
C MET A 65 -2.88 9.38 -9.40
N VAL A 66 -2.35 8.45 -8.60
CA VAL A 66 -0.99 7.92 -8.76
C VAL A 66 -0.82 7.20 -10.09
N TYR A 67 -1.82 6.40 -10.51
CA TYR A 67 -1.78 5.75 -11.83
C TYR A 67 -1.81 6.76 -12.97
N ASN A 68 -2.73 7.72 -12.94
CA ASN A 68 -2.84 8.74 -13.98
C ASN A 68 -1.57 9.60 -14.04
N HIS A 69 -1.03 10.00 -12.88
CA HIS A 69 0.19 10.79 -12.81
C HIS A 69 1.40 10.02 -13.35
N GLY A 70 1.56 8.74 -12.98
CA GLY A 70 2.64 7.90 -13.48
C GLY A 70 2.56 7.67 -15.00
N TYR A 71 1.34 7.51 -15.53
CA TYR A 71 1.12 7.40 -16.98
C TYR A 71 1.47 8.69 -17.71
N SER A 72 0.99 9.85 -17.23
CA SER A 72 1.33 11.16 -17.82
C SER A 72 2.82 11.44 -17.77
N ALA A 73 3.49 11.17 -16.65
CA ALA A 73 4.94 11.32 -16.54
C ALA A 73 5.70 10.46 -17.55
N CYS A 74 5.25 9.22 -17.80
CA CYS A 74 5.83 8.37 -18.83
C CYS A 74 5.65 8.95 -20.25
N LEU A 75 4.50 9.57 -20.53
CA LEU A 75 4.28 10.26 -21.79
C LEU A 75 5.21 11.48 -21.95
N ASP A 76 5.38 12.27 -20.88
CA ASP A 76 6.29 13.42 -20.88
C ASP A 76 7.74 12.99 -21.14
N ASP A 77 8.20 11.89 -20.52
CA ASP A 77 9.51 11.30 -20.77
C ASP A 77 9.66 10.83 -22.23
N LEU A 78 8.64 10.15 -22.79
CA LEU A 78 8.63 9.72 -24.18
C LEU A 78 8.68 10.91 -25.14
N PHE A 79 7.90 11.95 -24.87
CA PHE A 79 7.92 13.18 -25.65
C PHE A 79 9.29 13.85 -25.58
N GLN A 80 9.94 13.86 -24.42
CA GLN A 80 11.28 14.41 -24.26
C GLN A 80 12.30 13.65 -25.12
N VAL A 81 12.25 12.32 -25.14
CA VAL A 81 13.14 11.48 -25.99
C VAL A 81 12.92 11.80 -27.47
N ILE A 82 11.67 11.93 -27.90
CA ILE A 82 11.34 12.26 -29.30
C ILE A 82 11.85 13.67 -29.66
N GLN A 83 11.66 14.66 -28.79
CA GLN A 83 12.14 16.03 -29.02
C GLN A 83 13.66 16.10 -29.16
N GLN A 84 14.39 15.26 -28.42
CA GLN A 84 15.84 15.14 -28.51
C GLN A 84 16.32 14.29 -29.69
N GLN A 85 15.42 13.82 -30.56
CA GLN A 85 15.70 12.85 -31.63
C GLN A 85 16.36 11.56 -31.11
N GLY A 86 16.05 11.19 -29.88
CA GLY A 86 16.54 9.96 -29.26
C GLY A 86 15.83 8.72 -29.80
N ASP A 87 16.48 7.57 -29.61
CA ASP A 87 15.91 6.27 -29.94
C ASP A 87 14.92 5.83 -28.84
N VAL A 88 13.64 5.93 -29.17
CA VAL A 88 12.53 5.55 -28.29
C VAL A 88 12.57 4.06 -27.96
N GLU A 89 12.95 3.20 -28.91
CA GLU A 89 13.00 1.75 -28.69
C GLU A 89 14.07 1.41 -27.65
N ASN A 90 15.27 1.98 -27.80
CA ASN A 90 16.35 1.80 -26.84
C ASN A 90 16.00 2.37 -25.46
N TRP A 91 15.30 3.51 -25.39
CA TRP A 91 14.83 4.07 -24.11
C TRP A 91 13.85 3.13 -23.41
N VAL A 92 12.85 2.61 -24.13
CA VAL A 92 11.86 1.67 -23.56
C VAL A 92 12.55 0.40 -23.07
N LEU A 93 13.48 -0.16 -23.85
CA LEU A 93 14.25 -1.35 -23.46
C LEU A 93 15.09 -1.09 -22.20
N THR A 94 15.75 0.07 -22.14
CA THR A 94 16.53 0.50 -20.97
C THR A 94 15.63 0.63 -19.74
N LYS A 95 14.51 1.33 -19.85
CA LYS A 95 13.55 1.50 -18.75
C LYS A 95 12.97 0.17 -18.28
N ARG A 96 12.64 -0.73 -19.19
CA ARG A 96 12.17 -2.08 -18.85
C ARG A 96 13.23 -2.87 -18.07
N ALA A 97 14.49 -2.81 -18.49
CA ALA A 97 15.59 -3.44 -17.76
C ALA A 97 15.80 -2.82 -16.37
N GLU A 98 15.69 -1.50 -16.24
CA GLU A 98 15.71 -0.81 -14.95
C GLU A 98 14.58 -1.27 -14.02
N PHE A 99 13.35 -1.39 -14.52
CA PHE A 99 12.21 -1.85 -13.73
C PHE A 99 12.41 -3.27 -13.19
N ILE A 100 12.80 -4.22 -14.05
CA ILE A 100 13.06 -5.62 -13.65
C ILE A 100 14.13 -5.66 -12.56
N LYS A 101 15.25 -4.94 -12.75
CA LYS A 101 16.33 -4.87 -11.77
C LYS A 101 15.89 -4.26 -10.44
N ASN A 102 15.03 -3.24 -10.48
CA ASN A 102 14.50 -2.61 -9.27
C ASN A 102 13.52 -3.52 -8.53
N GLN A 103 12.73 -4.31 -9.26
CA GLN A 103 11.83 -5.32 -8.69
C GLN A 103 12.62 -6.42 -7.97
N GLU A 104 13.65 -6.98 -8.61
CA GLU A 104 14.54 -7.98 -7.99
C GLU A 104 15.25 -7.44 -6.72
N ARG A 105 15.59 -6.14 -6.72
CA ARG A 105 16.15 -5.43 -5.55
C ARG A 105 15.13 -5.20 -4.44
N GLN A 106 13.84 -5.12 -4.75
CA GLN A 106 12.78 -4.99 -3.75
C GLN A 106 12.43 -6.36 -3.15
N GLU A 107 12.35 -7.41 -3.96
CA GLU A 107 12.10 -8.79 -3.49
C GLU A 107 13.23 -9.33 -2.58
N THR A 108 14.48 -8.94 -2.84
CA THR A 108 15.61 -9.25 -1.95
C THR A 108 15.61 -8.42 -0.66
N LYS A 109 14.93 -7.27 -0.63
CA LYS A 109 14.74 -6.46 0.58
C LYS A 109 13.51 -6.88 1.39
N GLU A 110 12.44 -7.37 0.75
CA GLU A 110 11.24 -7.84 1.45
C GLU A 110 11.45 -9.16 2.21
N ASN A 111 12.42 -9.99 1.81
CA ASN A 111 12.88 -11.11 2.63
C ASN A 111 13.70 -10.68 3.87
N HIS A 112 13.82 -9.38 4.15
CA HIS A 112 14.54 -8.84 5.30
C HIS A 112 13.79 -7.69 6.03
N ILE A 113 12.47 -7.55 5.82
CA ILE A 113 11.62 -6.54 6.47
C ILE A 113 10.35 -7.25 6.97
N ASP A 114 10.41 -8.04 8.05
CA ASP A 114 9.94 -7.50 9.33
C ASP A 114 10.96 -6.56 9.99
N LYS A 115 10.51 -5.30 10.18
CA LYS A 115 11.17 -4.15 10.83
C LYS A 115 11.94 -3.22 9.88
N LYS A 116 11.19 -2.29 9.29
CA LYS A 116 11.64 -0.95 8.85
C LYS A 116 11.50 0.04 10.02
N PRO A 117 12.21 1.19 10.05
CA PRO A 117 12.05 2.30 9.08
C PRO A 117 13.38 2.79 8.49
N ILE A 118 13.45 3.19 7.22
CA ILE A 118 13.14 4.52 6.63
C ILE A 118 14.04 5.66 7.15
N ILE A 119 15.10 5.89 6.35
CA ILE A 119 15.67 7.15 5.81
C ILE A 119 16.18 8.20 6.80
N GLU A 120 17.52 8.25 6.84
CA GLU A 120 18.35 9.41 7.14
C GLU A 120 18.08 10.56 6.15
N THR A 121 17.75 11.74 6.67
CA THR A 121 18.06 13.02 6.01
C THR A 121 19.42 13.49 6.47
N LYS A 122 20.38 13.59 5.54
CA LYS A 122 21.57 14.43 5.68
C LYS A 122 21.81 15.23 4.40
N ASP A 123 21.95 16.54 4.62
CA ASP A 123 22.81 17.52 3.96
C ASP A 123 22.56 17.87 2.48
N ILE A 124 21.86 18.99 2.25
CA ILE A 124 22.02 19.90 1.09
C ILE A 124 22.08 21.34 1.65
N PRO A 125 22.95 22.22 1.11
CA PRO A 125 23.32 23.48 1.73
C PRO A 125 22.28 24.59 1.54
N GLU A 126 22.37 25.55 2.46
CA GLU A 126 21.76 26.87 2.51
C GLU A 126 21.57 27.52 1.11
N THR A 127 20.32 27.74 0.72
CA THR A 127 19.94 28.75 -0.28
C THR A 127 18.58 29.29 0.14
N GLU A 128 18.55 30.60 0.39
CA GLU A 128 17.40 31.37 0.83
C GLU A 128 16.32 31.40 -0.26
N GLU A 129 15.20 30.71 -0.06
CA GLU A 129 13.93 31.07 -0.70
C GLU A 129 12.80 31.05 0.35
N GLU A 130 12.22 32.24 0.53
CA GLU A 130 11.20 32.58 1.49
C GLU A 130 9.85 31.96 1.08
N GLN A 131 9.56 30.74 1.55
CA GLN A 131 8.21 30.17 1.46
C GLN A 131 7.37 30.63 2.65
N VAL A 132 6.45 31.55 2.37
CA VAL A 132 5.46 32.06 3.33
C VAL A 132 4.47 30.95 3.68
N ILE A 133 4.71 30.27 4.80
CA ILE A 133 3.73 29.40 5.44
C ILE A 133 2.65 30.29 6.09
N PRO A 134 1.35 30.07 5.82
CA PRO A 134 0.27 30.82 6.47
C PRO A 134 0.35 30.69 8.00
N LYS A 135 0.36 31.84 8.70
CA LYS A 135 0.53 31.94 10.16
C LYS A 135 -0.45 31.08 10.97
N ASP A 136 -1.65 30.82 10.44
CA ASP A 136 -2.69 30.03 11.12
C ASP A 136 -2.30 28.55 11.35
N ILE A 137 -1.38 27.99 10.56
CA ILE A 137 -0.97 26.58 10.71
C ILE A 137 0.13 26.44 11.78
N GLN A 138 0.98 27.46 11.92
CA GLN A 138 2.13 27.44 12.83
C GLN A 138 1.70 27.51 14.30
N ASP A 139 0.57 28.16 14.57
CA ASP A 139 -0.02 28.25 15.90
C ASP A 139 -0.64 26.92 16.36
N THR A 140 -1.11 26.06 15.45
CA THR A 140 -1.69 24.75 15.81
C THR A 140 -0.64 23.67 16.09
N ILE A 141 0.52 23.75 15.43
CA ILE A 141 1.63 22.78 15.62
C ILE A 141 2.35 23.03 16.95
N SER A 142 2.44 24.29 17.37
CA SER A 142 3.12 24.68 18.62
C SER A 142 2.38 24.26 19.90
N GLN A 143 1.09 23.89 19.79
CA GLN A 143 0.24 23.51 20.93
C GLN A 143 0.35 22.03 21.31
N TYR A 144 0.90 21.19 20.44
CA TYR A 144 1.10 19.76 20.69
C TYR A 144 2.59 19.45 20.86
N ASN A 145 3.24 20.12 21.80
CA ASN A 145 4.60 19.77 22.19
C ASN A 145 4.53 18.59 23.19
N PHE A 146 4.91 17.40 22.74
CA PHE A 146 4.83 16.16 23.53
C PHE A 146 6.00 16.10 24.53
N THR A 147 5.95 16.94 25.56
CA THR A 147 6.89 16.89 26.67
C THR A 147 6.43 15.87 27.71
N PHE A 148 7.23 14.84 27.95
CA PHE A 148 7.01 13.92 29.06
C PHE A 148 7.04 14.68 30.39
N SER A 149 6.04 14.48 31.24
CA SER A 149 6.07 14.90 32.64
C SER A 149 7.34 14.36 33.31
N SER A 150 7.96 15.16 34.17
CA SER A 150 9.26 14.86 34.82
C SER A 150 9.34 13.46 35.45
N ASP A 151 8.21 12.95 35.91
CA ASP A 151 8.10 11.68 36.64
C ASP A 151 8.20 10.44 35.74
N LEU A 152 7.99 10.60 34.43
CA LEU A 152 8.10 9.53 33.42
C LEU A 152 9.39 9.60 32.60
N LYS A 153 10.27 10.57 32.90
CA LYS A 153 11.53 10.71 32.17
C LYS A 153 12.48 9.58 32.59
N PRO A 154 12.94 8.72 31.66
CA PRO A 154 13.91 7.70 32.01
C PRO A 154 15.19 8.37 32.56
N SER A 155 15.70 7.84 33.67
CA SER A 155 16.92 8.35 34.33
C SER A 155 18.13 8.38 33.38
N VAL A 156 18.11 7.54 32.34
CA VAL A 156 19.19 7.43 31.36
C VAL A 156 18.70 7.95 30.00
N HIS A 157 19.40 8.95 29.46
CA HIS A 157 19.19 9.39 28.08
C HIS A 157 19.69 8.32 27.12
N PHE A 158 18.93 8.08 26.04
CA PHE A 158 19.32 7.16 24.99
C PHE A 158 20.68 7.59 24.41
N ARG A 159 21.68 6.71 24.52
CA ARG A 159 22.99 6.90 23.90
C ARG A 159 23.02 6.06 22.63
N PRO A 160 23.07 6.66 21.43
CA PRO A 160 23.07 5.92 20.17
C PRO A 160 24.19 4.88 20.06
N SER A 161 25.32 5.09 20.76
CA SER A 161 26.46 4.17 20.80
C SER A 161 26.23 2.93 21.68
N ILE A 162 25.15 2.89 22.47
CA ILE A 162 24.86 1.80 23.40
C ILE A 162 23.51 1.19 23.00
N PRO A 163 23.49 -0.05 22.48
CA PRO A 163 22.24 -0.69 22.16
C PRO A 163 21.42 -0.89 23.46
N PRO A 164 20.09 -0.76 23.39
CA PRO A 164 19.24 -0.98 24.56
C PRO A 164 19.42 -2.40 25.08
N LEU A 165 19.27 -2.60 26.39
CA LEU A 165 19.49 -3.89 27.07
C LEU A 165 18.67 -5.04 26.46
N SER A 166 17.51 -4.74 25.88
CA SER A 166 16.67 -5.70 25.15
C SER A 166 17.27 -6.23 23.84
N VAL A 167 18.36 -5.64 23.36
CA VAL A 167 19.10 -6.01 22.12
C VAL A 167 20.39 -6.78 22.44
N GLN A 168 20.74 -6.96 23.72
CA GLN A 168 21.87 -7.79 24.11
C GLN A 168 21.52 -9.28 23.99
N HIS A 169 21.79 -9.85 22.82
CA HIS A 169 21.72 -11.30 22.62
C HIS A 169 22.88 -11.98 23.36
N ASN A 170 22.57 -12.98 24.19
CA ASN A 170 23.58 -13.83 24.84
C ASN A 170 24.54 -14.39 23.78
N LEU A 171 25.85 -14.27 24.03
CA LEU A 171 26.92 -14.67 23.09
C LEU A 171 26.76 -16.13 22.61
N ASN A 172 26.16 -16.98 23.44
CA ASN A 172 25.90 -18.40 23.19
C ASN A 172 24.87 -18.67 22.06
N GLN A 173 24.03 -17.69 21.66
CA GLN A 173 23.07 -17.88 20.57
C GLN A 173 23.67 -17.68 19.17
N ARG A 174 24.85 -17.05 19.05
CA ARG A 174 25.44 -16.72 17.73
C ARG A 174 26.16 -17.88 17.05
N THR A 175 26.54 -18.93 17.78
CA THR A 175 27.31 -20.07 17.22
C THR A 175 26.46 -21.14 16.54
N ALA A 176 25.13 -21.13 16.72
CA ALA A 176 24.27 -22.24 16.30
C ALA A 176 23.66 -22.13 14.88
N LYS A 177 23.86 -21.01 14.15
CA LYS A 177 23.14 -20.76 12.88
C LYS A 177 24.03 -20.61 11.63
N ARG A 178 25.21 -21.24 11.61
CA ARG A 178 26.04 -21.30 10.41
C ARG A 178 26.21 -22.74 9.95
N LEU A 179 25.21 -23.30 9.28
CA LEU A 179 25.32 -24.36 8.28
C LEU A 179 23.94 -24.57 7.63
N ASP A 180 23.95 -24.92 6.34
CA ASP A 180 22.81 -25.21 5.41
C ASP A 180 22.22 -23.99 4.67
N LYS A 181 22.04 -23.98 3.34
CA LYS A 181 22.53 -24.79 2.21
C LYS A 181 22.13 -24.04 0.93
N ILE A 182 23.00 -24.04 -0.08
CA ILE A 182 22.78 -23.47 -1.41
C ILE A 182 21.92 -24.46 -2.23
N HIS A 183 20.78 -24.04 -2.76
CA HIS A 183 20.11 -24.72 -3.88
C HIS A 183 19.68 -23.73 -4.98
N ARG A 184 20.02 -24.13 -6.21
CA ARG A 184 20.01 -23.44 -7.50
C ARG A 184 18.60 -23.47 -8.11
N ILE A 185 18.04 -22.33 -8.52
CA ILE A 185 16.75 -22.25 -9.24
C ILE A 185 17.02 -21.87 -10.71
N LYS A 186 16.36 -22.56 -11.65
CA LYS A 186 16.38 -22.30 -13.10
C LYS A 186 15.14 -21.46 -13.52
N PRO A 187 15.22 -20.63 -14.56
CA PRO A 187 14.11 -19.77 -15.01
C PRO A 187 13.16 -20.47 -15.99
N SER A 188 11.85 -20.18 -15.91
CA SER A 188 10.82 -20.55 -16.88
C SER A 188 10.19 -19.31 -17.53
N THR A 189 10.03 -19.39 -18.85
CA THR A 189 9.52 -18.36 -19.78
C THR A 189 8.00 -18.18 -19.72
N THR A 190 7.53 -16.92 -19.65
CA THR A 190 6.11 -16.51 -19.72
C THR A 190 5.88 -15.62 -20.95
N ALA A 191 5.18 -16.13 -21.96
CA ALA A 191 4.83 -15.38 -23.19
C ALA A 191 3.40 -15.66 -23.69
N ALA A 192 2.49 -16.16 -22.86
CA ALA A 192 1.19 -16.68 -23.33
C ALA A 192 -0.07 -16.10 -22.65
N GLU A 193 0.04 -15.15 -21.71
CA GLU A 193 -1.13 -14.72 -20.90
C GLU A 193 -1.81 -13.42 -21.38
N ASP A 194 -1.23 -12.68 -22.32
CA ASP A 194 -1.75 -11.36 -22.73
C ASP A 194 -2.98 -11.39 -23.68
N LEU A 195 -3.45 -12.56 -24.13
CA LEU A 195 -4.55 -12.66 -25.10
C LEU A 195 -5.95 -12.83 -24.50
N GLN A 196 -6.10 -13.03 -23.17
CA GLN A 196 -7.41 -13.33 -22.57
C GLN A 196 -8.13 -12.13 -21.94
N MET A 197 -7.43 -11.04 -21.61
CA MET A 197 -8.04 -9.85 -20.99
C MET A 197 -8.83 -8.98 -21.97
N GLU A 198 -8.52 -9.03 -23.28
CA GLU A 198 -9.20 -8.21 -24.29
C GLU A 198 -10.62 -8.71 -24.60
N LYS A 199 -10.87 -10.03 -24.49
CA LYS A 199 -12.16 -10.65 -24.82
C LYS A 199 -13.27 -10.35 -23.80
N LEU A 200 -12.93 -10.09 -22.54
CA LEU A 200 -13.90 -9.80 -21.48
C LEU A 200 -14.40 -8.35 -21.49
N THR A 201 -13.62 -7.42 -22.06
CA THR A 201 -13.95 -5.99 -22.06
C THR A 201 -15.07 -5.65 -23.06
N LEU A 202 -15.24 -6.46 -24.12
CA LEU A 202 -16.27 -6.22 -25.15
C LEU A 202 -17.68 -6.72 -24.76
N GLN A 203 -17.82 -7.61 -23.76
CA GLN A 203 -19.13 -8.15 -23.37
C GLN A 203 -19.91 -7.26 -22.39
N LEU A 204 -19.24 -6.36 -21.67
CA LEU A 204 -19.87 -5.52 -20.63
C LEU A 204 -20.56 -4.25 -21.16
N LYS A 205 -20.51 -3.97 -22.48
CA LYS A 205 -21.01 -2.71 -23.04
C LYS A 205 -22.45 -2.75 -23.60
N CYS A 206 -23.16 -3.89 -23.54
CA CYS A 206 -24.46 -4.05 -24.21
C CYS A 206 -25.71 -4.13 -23.30
N GLU A 207 -25.62 -4.13 -21.97
CA GLU A 207 -26.80 -4.25 -21.10
C GLU A 207 -27.06 -3.00 -20.25
N SER A 208 -27.53 -1.92 -20.89
CA SER A 208 -28.27 -0.89 -20.16
C SER A 208 -29.38 -0.30 -21.03
N SER A 209 -30.59 -0.87 -20.91
CA SER A 209 -31.82 -0.27 -21.41
C SER A 209 -32.87 -0.29 -20.28
N PRO A 210 -33.54 0.84 -19.98
CA PRO A 210 -34.39 0.95 -18.79
C PRO A 210 -35.83 0.45 -19.01
N PRO A 211 -36.48 -0.15 -17.99
CA PRO A 211 -37.84 -0.69 -18.11
C PRO A 211 -38.94 0.40 -18.01
N LYS A 212 -39.95 0.27 -18.88
CA LYS A 212 -41.13 1.15 -18.98
C LYS A 212 -42.07 0.95 -17.79
N LYS A 213 -42.48 2.06 -17.15
CA LYS A 213 -43.48 2.12 -16.06
C LYS A 213 -44.89 1.77 -16.59
N LYS A 214 -45.57 0.80 -15.98
CA LYS A 214 -47.00 0.51 -16.21
C LYS A 214 -47.86 1.47 -15.38
N LYS A 215 -48.81 2.13 -16.05
CA LYS A 215 -49.84 3.00 -15.47
C LYS A 215 -51.01 2.11 -15.02
N LYS A 216 -51.41 2.18 -13.75
CA LYS A 216 -52.66 1.58 -13.24
C LYS A 216 -53.83 2.52 -13.58
N ILE A 217 -54.88 1.95 -14.16
CA ILE A 217 -56.24 2.50 -14.24
C ILE A 217 -57.01 1.89 -13.08
#